data_AF-A0A101INB8-F1
#
_entry.id   AF-A0A101INB8-F1
#
_cell.length_a   1.000
_cell.length_b   1.000
_cell.length_c   1.000
_cell.angle_alpha   90.00
_cell.angle_beta   90.00
_cell.angle_gamma   90.00
#
_symmetry.space_group_name_H-M   'P 1'
#
loop_
_entity.id
_entity.type
_entity.pdbx_description
1 polymer ?
#
loop_
_entity_poly.entity_id
_entity_poly.type
_entity_poly.pdbx_seq_one_letter_code
_entity_poly.pdbx_strand_id
1 'polypeptide(L)'
;MKTENLLIIVNTGKDKAYNQYAAYVVAFMAKKFAKINNVTVFYGPQGIEMSKKGTLAAFPLADSVKELVAGQLEGINASDLPDNLEQFARFTKEQMGLNIAIK
;
A
#
# COMPACT_ATOMS: atom_id res chain seq x y z
N MET A 1 17.03 -7.79 17.66
CA MET A 1 17.01 -8.22 16.24
C MET A 1 16.32 -7.15 15.43
N LYS A 2 16.85 -6.80 14.26
CA LYS A 2 16.18 -5.92 13.30
C LYS A 2 15.35 -6.79 12.35
N THR A 3 14.10 -6.39 12.09
CA THR A 3 13.24 -7.09 11.13
C THR A 3 13.70 -6.80 9.71
N GLU A 4 14.18 -7.82 9.01
CA GLU A 4 14.68 -7.70 7.63
C GLU A 4 13.58 -7.90 6.57
N ASN A 5 12.56 -8.70 6.89
CA ASN A 5 11.50 -9.10 5.97
C ASN A 5 10.11 -8.92 6.60
N LEU A 6 9.16 -8.38 5.84
CA LEU A 6 7.75 -8.25 6.19
C LEU A 6 6.86 -8.72 5.03
N LEU A 7 5.97 -9.66 5.30
CA LEU A 7 4.94 -10.12 4.39
C LEU A 7 3.57 -9.60 4.85
N ILE A 8 2.87 -8.90 3.96
CA ILE A 8 1.52 -8.39 4.17
C ILE A 8 0.60 -9.18 3.24
N ILE A 9 -0.30 -9.96 3.81
CA ILE A 9 -1.23 -10.79 3.04
C ILE A 9 -2.57 -10.06 2.94
N VAL A 10 -3.06 -9.91 1.71
CA VAL A 10 -4.40 -9.37 1.43
C VAL A 10 -5.20 -10.43 0.69
N ASN A 11 -6.23 -10.96 1.36
CA ASN A 11 -7.09 -12.00 0.79
C ASN A 11 -8.55 -11.53 0.77
N THR A 12 -8.78 -10.34 0.24
CA THR A 12 -10.11 -9.77 0.04
C THR A 12 -10.19 -9.03 -1.28
N GLY A 13 -11.38 -8.96 -1.86
CA GLY A 13 -11.63 -8.32 -3.14
C GLY A 13 -12.02 -6.84 -3.02
N LYS A 14 -12.66 -6.35 -4.09
CA LYS A 14 -13.10 -4.96 -4.25
C LYS A 14 -14.09 -4.51 -3.18
N ASP A 15 -14.89 -5.44 -2.66
CA ASP A 15 -15.89 -5.23 -1.61
C ASP A 15 -15.28 -4.83 -0.26
N LYS A 16 -13.97 -5.06 -0.07
CA LYS A 16 -13.21 -4.66 1.12
C LYS A 16 -12.08 -3.70 0.77
N ALA A 17 -12.42 -2.57 0.15
CA ALA A 17 -11.49 -1.53 -0.27
C ALA A 17 -10.49 -1.12 0.84
N TYR A 18 -10.97 -0.97 2.08
CA TYR A 18 -10.14 -0.58 3.24
C TYR A 18 -8.97 -1.53 3.53
N ASN A 19 -9.09 -2.82 3.23
CA ASN A 19 -7.98 -3.77 3.43
C ASN A 19 -6.82 -3.51 2.44
N GLN A 20 -7.17 -3.05 1.24
CA GLN A 20 -6.21 -2.68 0.20
C GLN A 20 -5.45 -1.42 0.63
N TYR A 21 -6.18 -0.42 1.13
CA TYR A 21 -5.60 0.80 1.71
C TYR A 21 -4.66 0.50 2.87
N ALA A 22 -5.13 -0.25 3.87
CA ALA A 22 -4.35 -0.59 5.03
C ALA A 22 -3.04 -1.30 4.65
N ALA A 23 -3.08 -2.24 3.69
CA ALA A 23 -1.89 -2.95 3.24
C ALA A 23 -0.82 -2.02 2.66
N TYR A 24 -1.20 -1.08 1.79
CA TYR A 24 -0.22 -0.15 1.19
C TYR A 24 0.26 0.91 2.18
N VAL A 25 -0.57 1.37 3.12
CA VAL A 25 -0.15 2.28 4.20
C VAL A 25 0.86 1.58 5.12
N VAL A 26 0.57 0.34 5.55
CA VAL A 26 1.51 -0.44 6.38
C VAL A 26 2.81 -0.71 5.62
N ALA A 27 2.73 -1.04 4.33
CA ALA A 27 3.90 -1.24 3.48
C ALA A 27 4.77 0.03 3.38
N PHE A 28 4.13 1.19 3.18
CA PHE A 28 4.79 2.49 3.18
C PHE A 28 5.50 2.75 4.51
N MET A 29 4.80 2.58 5.64
CA MET A 29 5.37 2.85 6.97
C MET A 29 6.55 1.93 7.28
N ALA A 30 6.44 0.66 6.92
CA ALA A 30 7.50 -0.33 7.09
C ALA A 30 8.79 0.06 6.35
N LYS A 31 8.66 0.54 5.10
CA LYS A 31 9.80 1.02 4.31
C LYS A 31 10.33 2.37 4.81
N LYS A 32 9.45 3.34 5.04
CA LYS A 32 9.84 4.74 5.33
C LYS A 32 10.40 4.91 6.72
N PHE A 33 9.74 4.37 7.74
CA PHE A 33 10.05 4.63 9.15
C PHE A 33 10.78 3.46 9.80
N ALA A 34 10.27 2.24 9.63
CA ALA A 34 10.90 1.05 10.22
C ALA A 34 12.15 0.58 9.45
N LYS A 35 12.40 1.12 8.25
CA LYS A 35 13.55 0.80 7.38
C LYS A 35 13.70 -0.72 7.17
N ILE A 36 12.58 -1.42 7.00
CA ILE A 36 12.56 -2.86 6.69
C ILE A 36 12.97 -3.03 5.22
N ASN A 37 13.99 -3.84 4.97
CA ASN A 37 14.59 -3.98 3.65
C ASN A 37 13.63 -4.63 2.65
N ASN A 38 13.05 -5.77 3.02
CA ASN A 38 12.16 -6.53 2.14
C ASN A 38 10.72 -6.48 2.65
N VAL A 39 9.88 -5.71 1.97
CA VAL A 39 8.44 -5.68 2.25
C VAL A 39 7.71 -6.23 1.04
N THR A 40 6.75 -7.12 1.25
CA THR A 40 5.96 -7.75 0.19
C THR A 40 4.48 -7.64 0.50
N VAL A 41 3.69 -7.06 -0.41
CA VAL A 41 2.24 -7.21 -0.42
C VAL A 41 1.87 -8.39 -1.30
N PHE A 42 1.24 -9.40 -0.71
CA PHE A 42 0.85 -10.63 -1.37
C PHE A 42 -0.67 -10.75 -1.45
N TYR A 43 -1.18 -10.90 -2.66
CA TYR A 43 -2.61 -11.12 -2.89
C TYR A 43 -2.94 -12.61 -2.88
N GLY A 44 -3.81 -13.01 -1.95
CA GLY A 44 -4.38 -14.36 -1.90
C GLY A 44 -5.49 -14.56 -2.95
N PRO A 45 -6.04 -15.78 -3.09
CA PRO A 45 -7.01 -16.12 -4.13
C PRO A 45 -8.23 -15.19 -4.20
N GLN A 46 -8.72 -14.69 -3.06
CA GLN A 46 -9.88 -13.78 -3.03
C GLN A 46 -9.52 -12.34 -3.41
N GLY A 47 -8.23 -11.99 -3.37
CA GLY A 47 -7.71 -10.68 -3.73
C GLY A 47 -7.01 -10.64 -5.09
N ILE A 48 -6.92 -11.76 -5.81
CA ILE A 48 -6.11 -11.86 -7.03
C ILE A 48 -6.48 -10.81 -8.08
N GLU A 49 -7.76 -10.48 -8.22
CA GLU A 49 -8.25 -9.45 -9.14
C GLU A 49 -7.68 -8.05 -8.81
N MET A 50 -7.37 -7.78 -7.55
CA MET A 50 -6.78 -6.51 -7.09
C MET A 50 -5.35 -6.33 -7.60
N SER A 51 -4.64 -7.41 -7.91
CA SER A 51 -3.29 -7.36 -8.46
C SER A 51 -3.26 -6.98 -9.95
N LYS A 52 -4.41 -7.05 -10.65
CA LYS A 52 -4.49 -6.72 -12.07
C LYS A 52 -4.36 -5.22 -12.28
N LYS A 53 -3.61 -4.84 -13.31
CA LYS A 53 -3.45 -3.45 -13.74
C LYS A 53 -4.81 -2.80 -13.99
N GLY A 54 -5.00 -1.58 -13.49
CA GLY A 54 -6.25 -0.81 -13.58
C GLY A 54 -7.22 -1.10 -12.44
N THR A 55 -7.09 -2.23 -11.73
CA THR A 55 -8.06 -2.58 -10.67
C THR A 55 -7.95 -1.64 -9.48
N LEU A 56 -6.73 -1.34 -9.02
CA LEU A 56 -6.51 -0.45 -7.89
C LEU A 56 -6.80 1.01 -8.23
N ALA A 57 -6.78 1.40 -9.52
CA ALA A 57 -7.09 2.76 -9.94
C ALA A 57 -8.55 3.14 -9.67
N ALA A 58 -9.45 2.16 -9.58
CA ALA A 58 -10.86 2.38 -9.25
C ALA A 58 -11.10 2.77 -7.77
N PHE A 59 -10.05 2.80 -6.95
CA PHE A 59 -10.11 3.13 -5.53
C PHE A 59 -9.44 4.48 -5.29
N PRO A 60 -10.21 5.60 -5.38
CA PRO A 60 -9.68 6.93 -5.15
C PRO A 60 -9.34 7.14 -3.67
N LEU A 61 -8.17 7.72 -3.42
CA LEU A 61 -7.77 8.20 -2.11
C LEU A 61 -8.52 9.51 -1.85
N ALA A 62 -9.66 9.42 -1.18
CA ALA A 62 -10.40 10.60 -0.73
C ALA A 62 -9.47 11.51 0.10
N ASP A 63 -9.66 12.83 0.00
CA ASP A 63 -8.82 13.81 0.68
C ASP A 63 -8.76 13.55 2.19
N SER A 64 -9.88 13.18 2.81
CA SER A 64 -9.94 12.79 4.23
C SER A 64 -9.04 11.61 4.59
N VAL A 65 -8.86 10.63 3.69
CA VAL A 65 -7.93 9.51 3.88
C VAL A 65 -6.50 9.98 3.73
N LYS A 66 -6.23 10.86 2.76
CA LYS A 66 -4.89 11.46 2.58
C LYS A 66 -4.49 12.29 3.79
N GLU A 67 -5.39 13.11 4.32
CA GLU A 67 -5.20 13.90 5.53
C GLU A 67 -4.98 13.01 6.76
N LEU A 68 -5.79 11.95 6.92
CA LEU A 68 -5.61 10.99 8.01
C LEU A 68 -4.21 10.37 7.95
N VAL A 69 -3.77 9.89 6.79
CA VAL A 69 -2.44 9.28 6.61
C VAL A 69 -1.33 10.31 6.86
N ALA A 70 -1.41 11.49 6.24
CA ALA A 70 -0.42 12.56 6.42
C ALA A 70 -0.29 12.98 7.90
N GLY A 71 -1.41 13.08 8.63
CA GLY A 71 -1.42 13.41 10.06
C GLY A 71 -0.74 12.38 10.96
N GLN A 72 -0.54 11.14 10.49
CA GLN A 72 0.20 10.11 11.25
C GLN A 72 1.71 10.10 10.93
N LEU A 73 2.17 10.88 9.94
CA LEU A 73 3.49 10.74 9.34
C LEU A 73 4.23 12.08 9.29
N GLU A 74 5.36 12.17 10.01
CA GLU A 74 6.16 13.40 10.03
C GLU A 74 6.76 13.70 8.64
N GLY A 75 6.56 14.93 8.16
CA GLY A 75 7.15 15.43 6.91
C GLY A 75 6.48 14.98 5.62
N ILE A 76 5.21 14.56 5.67
CA ILE A 76 4.38 14.24 4.48
C ILE A 76 3.11 15.07 4.52
N ASN A 77 2.82 15.80 3.45
CA ASN A 77 1.54 16.49 3.29
C ASN A 77 0.54 15.60 2.54
N ALA A 78 -0.75 15.85 2.73
CA ALA A 78 -1.80 15.14 1.99
C ALA A 78 -1.64 15.27 0.46
N SER A 79 -1.18 16.42 -0.02
CA SER A 79 -0.89 16.68 -1.44
C SER A 79 0.25 15.84 -2.01
N ASP A 80 1.14 15.34 -1.15
CA ASP A 80 2.26 14.48 -1.55
C ASP A 80 1.81 13.02 -1.75
N LEU A 81 0.58 12.69 -1.32
CA LEU A 81 0.01 11.36 -1.48
C LEU A 81 -0.70 11.24 -2.84
N PRO A 82 -0.52 10.10 -3.54
CA PRO A 82 -1.16 9.84 -4.84
C PRO A 82 -2.69 9.78 -4.76
N ASP A 83 -3.36 9.93 -5.90
CA ASP A 83 -4.83 10.12 -5.96
C ASP A 83 -5.64 8.82 -5.91
N ASN A 84 -4.99 7.67 -6.13
CA ASN A 84 -5.63 6.37 -6.06
C ASN A 84 -4.66 5.29 -5.61
N LEU A 85 -5.20 4.14 -5.24
CA LEU A 85 -4.39 3.01 -4.77
C LEU A 85 -3.40 2.48 -5.78
N GLU A 86 -3.69 2.56 -7.09
CA GLU A 86 -2.73 2.09 -8.09
C GLU A 86 -1.50 2.99 -8.15
N GLN A 87 -1.70 4.30 -8.14
CA GLN A 87 -0.60 5.26 -8.07
C GLN A 87 0.19 5.10 -6.76
N PHE A 88 -0.48 4.82 -5.64
CA PHE A 88 0.19 4.56 -4.36
C PHE A 88 1.03 3.27 -4.37
N ALA A 89 0.47 2.20 -4.93
CA ALA A 89 1.18 0.92 -5.12
C ALA A 89 2.39 1.08 -6.04
N ARG A 90 2.26 1.88 -7.12
CA ARG A 90 3.38 2.21 -8.03
C ARG A 90 4.44 3.02 -7.33
N PHE A 91 4.07 4.10 -6.65
CA PHE A 91 4.99 4.94 -5.90
C PHE A 91 5.80 4.12 -4.89
N THR A 92 5.13 3.31 -4.07
CA THR A 92 5.80 2.47 -3.06
C THR A 92 6.70 1.41 -3.70
N LYS A 93 6.32 0.85 -4.85
CA LYS A 93 7.17 -0.07 -5.61
C LYS A 93 8.40 0.61 -6.19
N GLU A 94 8.22 1.69 -6.93
CA GLU A 94 9.27 2.34 -7.73
C GLU A 94 10.24 3.15 -6.86
N GLN A 95 9.73 3.87 -5.86
CA GLN A 95 10.54 4.76 -5.02
C GLN A 95 11.10 4.07 -3.78
N MET A 96 10.49 2.97 -3.33
CA MET A 96 10.83 2.31 -2.06
C MET A 96 11.19 0.84 -2.20
N GLY A 97 11.11 0.27 -3.40
CA GLY A 97 11.41 -1.14 -3.66
C GLY A 97 10.45 -2.09 -2.95
N LEU A 98 9.16 -1.75 -2.86
CA LEU A 98 8.12 -2.65 -2.37
C LEU A 98 7.91 -3.81 -3.36
N ASN A 99 7.85 -5.04 -2.87
CA ASN A 99 7.48 -6.20 -3.67
C ASN A 99 5.96 -6.36 -3.69
N ILE A 100 5.41 -6.66 -4.87
CA ILE A 100 4.00 -7.03 -5.03
C ILE A 100 3.98 -8.42 -5.66
N ALA A 101 3.43 -9.39 -4.94
CA ALA A 101 3.42 -10.79 -5.34
C ALA A 101 1.99 -11.32 -5.45
N ILE A 102 1.83 -12.31 -6.32
CA ILE A 102 0.57 -13.00 -6.59
C ILE A 102 0.81 -14.51 -6.53
N LYS A 103 -0.24 -15.28 -6.30
CA LYS A 103 -0.26 -16.73 -6.48
C LYS A 103 -1.37 -17.10 -7.44
#